data_AF-A0A2I1FLN8-F1
#
_entry.id   AF-A0A2I1FLN8-F1
#
_cell.length_a   1.000
_cell.length_b   1.000
_cell.length_c   1.000
_cell.angle_alpha   90.00
_cell.angle_beta   90.00
_cell.angle_gamma   90.00
#
_symmetry.space_group_name_H-M   'P 1'
#
loop_
_entity.id
_entity.type
_entity.pdbx_description
1 polymer ?
#
loop_
_entity_poly.entity_id
_entity_poly.type
_entity_poly.pdbx_seq_one_letter_code
_entity_poly.pdbx_strand_id
1 'polypeptide(L)'
;MIKYHQVSLDNNSTHSTNRIDYHYGNTNLLEQSIHSYTQSIPQSFFNTDHNIVITLLEKTFFDSRNKHLFEKFADVLPFNKRNDETKKIFKYDQMTVKSWSDYTNRSRSTFKNRFSKEPQQINNKNTLNRQWNLFEKSLIELKEHIIPQKSINSNTSSNLDLPLEL
;
A
#
# COMPACT_ATOMS: atom_id res chain seq x y z
N MET A 1 -14.40 1.97 -22.33
CA MET A 1 -15.69 2.67 -22.46
C MET A 1 -16.79 1.61 -22.49
N ILE A 2 -17.80 1.49 -21.62
CA ILE A 2 -18.18 1.99 -20.27
C ILE A 2 -19.08 0.88 -19.69
N LYS A 3 -19.04 0.62 -18.37
CA LYS A 3 -20.26 0.57 -17.52
C LYS A 3 -19.89 0.37 -16.04
N TYR A 4 -19.78 1.50 -15.35
CA TYR A 4 -20.21 1.57 -13.95
C TYR A 4 -21.63 0.99 -13.89
N HIS A 5 -21.83 -0.04 -13.08
CA HIS A 5 -23.14 -0.34 -12.47
C HIS A 5 -22.97 -0.21 -10.96
N GLN A 6 -22.68 1.00 -10.51
CA GLN A 6 -23.15 1.39 -9.19
C GLN A 6 -24.63 1.68 -9.36
N VAL A 7 -25.45 0.65 -9.14
CA VAL A 7 -26.90 0.79 -9.07
C VAL A 7 -27.17 1.77 -7.92
N SER A 8 -27.83 2.89 -8.21
CA SER A 8 -28.38 3.74 -7.17
C SER A 8 -29.43 2.93 -6.42
N LEU A 9 -29.10 2.44 -5.23
CA LEU A 9 -30.05 1.83 -4.31
C LEU A 9 -30.17 2.77 -3.11
N ASP A 10 -31.31 3.44 -3.08
CA ASP A 10 -31.99 4.12 -1.98
C ASP A 10 -31.14 4.93 -0.98
N ASN A 11 -31.41 6.24 -0.94
CA ASN A 11 -30.90 7.22 0.02
C ASN A 11 -31.22 6.92 1.51
N ASN A 12 -31.79 5.76 1.83
CA ASN A 12 -32.07 5.30 3.19
C ASN A 12 -31.28 4.04 3.60
N SER A 13 -30.36 3.55 2.77
CA SER A 13 -29.40 2.53 3.19
C SER A 13 -28.23 3.22 3.91
N THR A 14 -28.28 3.28 5.24
CA THR A 14 -27.08 3.48 6.05
C THR A 14 -26.01 2.50 5.56
N HIS A 15 -24.87 3.02 5.08
CA HIS A 15 -23.65 2.27 4.81
C HIS A 15 -23.27 1.43 6.04
N SER A 16 -23.77 0.18 6.15
CA SER A 16 -23.44 -0.72 7.26
C SER A 16 -22.14 -1.50 7.02
N THR A 17 -21.54 -1.36 5.82
CA THR A 17 -20.25 -1.96 5.47
C THR A 17 -19.27 -0.87 5.02
N ASN A 18 -18.40 -0.46 5.94
CA ASN A 18 -17.29 0.42 5.61
C ASN A 18 -16.24 -0.40 4.83
N ARG A 19 -16.14 -0.21 3.50
CA ARG A 19 -15.03 -0.79 2.73
C ARG A 19 -13.74 -0.05 3.09
N ILE A 20 -12.90 -0.67 3.91
CA ILE A 20 -11.63 -0.08 4.40
C ILE A 20 -10.39 -0.84 3.91
N ASP A 21 -10.56 -2.01 3.30
CA ASP A 21 -9.48 -2.82 2.72
C ASP A 21 -9.47 -2.74 1.19
N TYR A 22 -8.27 -2.58 0.62
CA TYR A 22 -8.07 -2.32 -0.81
C TYR A 22 -6.79 -2.97 -1.33
N HIS A 23 -6.84 -3.50 -2.56
CA HIS A 23 -5.64 -3.76 -3.36
C HIS A 23 -5.42 -2.58 -4.32
N TYR A 24 -4.29 -1.90 -4.17
CA TYR A 24 -3.85 -0.88 -5.12
C TYR A 24 -2.82 -1.46 -6.09
N GLY A 25 -3.06 -1.25 -7.38
CA GLY A 25 -2.17 -1.66 -8.46
C GLY A 25 -1.88 -0.50 -9.40
N ASN A 26 -0.79 -0.60 -10.16
CA ASN A 26 -0.59 0.27 -11.31
C ASN A 26 -1.59 -0.09 -12.44
N THR A 27 -1.76 0.79 -13.42
CA THR A 27 -2.69 0.59 -14.56
C THR A 27 -2.47 -0.76 -15.26
N ASN A 28 -1.20 -1.14 -15.36
CA ASN A 28 -0.74 -2.40 -15.95
C ASN A 28 -1.27 -3.65 -15.21
N LEU A 29 -1.24 -3.67 -13.88
CA LEU A 29 -1.80 -4.74 -13.07
C LEU A 29 -3.33 -4.78 -13.15
N LEU A 30 -3.96 -3.59 -13.20
CA LEU A 30 -5.41 -3.46 -13.30
C LEU A 30 -5.96 -4.01 -14.63
N GLU A 31 -5.25 -3.76 -15.74
CA GLU A 31 -5.59 -4.31 -17.07
C GLU A 31 -5.59 -5.85 -17.11
N GLN A 32 -4.91 -6.50 -16.17
CA GLN A 32 -4.76 -7.95 -16.10
C GLN A 32 -5.58 -8.57 -14.95
N SER A 33 -6.30 -7.73 -14.20
CA SER A 33 -7.22 -8.19 -13.18
C SER A 33 -8.52 -8.65 -13.85
N ILE A 34 -8.84 -9.94 -13.68
CA ILE A 34 -10.04 -10.55 -14.24
C ILE A 34 -11.24 -10.21 -13.35
N HIS A 35 -11.05 -10.31 -12.02
CA HIS A 35 -12.11 -10.08 -11.06
C HIS A 35 -11.54 -9.75 -9.67
N SER A 36 -12.26 -8.95 -8.88
CA SER A 36 -11.95 -8.74 -7.46
C SER A 36 -13.22 -8.86 -6.63
N TYR A 37 -13.15 -9.58 -5.53
CA TYR A 37 -14.29 -9.84 -4.65
C TYR A 37 -13.85 -10.03 -3.20
N THR A 38 -14.82 -10.03 -2.29
CA THR A 38 -14.60 -10.25 -0.86
C THR A 38 -15.27 -11.51 -0.39
N GLN A 39 -14.66 -12.22 0.56
CA GLN A 39 -15.22 -13.44 1.15
C GLN A 39 -15.00 -13.45 2.66
N SER A 40 -15.97 -13.94 3.44
CA SER A 40 -15.77 -14.15 4.87
C SER A 40 -14.85 -15.34 5.11
N ILE A 41 -13.94 -15.21 6.08
CA ILE A 41 -13.01 -16.26 6.44
C ILE A 41 -13.61 -17.03 7.62
N PRO A 42 -13.60 -18.38 7.61
CA PRO A 42 -14.09 -19.13 8.76
C PRO A 42 -13.27 -18.85 10.02
N GLN A 43 -13.96 -18.64 11.15
CA GLN A 43 -13.33 -18.33 12.44
C GLN A 43 -12.31 -19.37 12.90
N SER A 44 -12.48 -20.62 12.45
CA SER A 44 -11.57 -21.73 12.73
C SER A 44 -10.18 -21.53 12.13
N PHE A 45 -10.05 -20.75 11.05
CA PHE A 45 -8.76 -20.39 10.46
C PHE A 45 -8.24 -19.06 11.00
N PHE A 46 -9.10 -18.04 11.06
CA PHE A 46 -8.72 -16.70 11.51
C PHE A 46 -9.86 -16.04 12.30
N ASN A 47 -9.56 -15.52 13.48
CA ASN A 47 -10.47 -14.74 14.31
C ASN A 47 -10.43 -13.26 13.88
N THR A 48 -11.15 -12.91 12.81
CA THR A 48 -11.18 -11.56 12.21
C THR A 48 -12.62 -11.14 11.91
N ASP A 49 -12.92 -9.86 12.07
CA ASP A 49 -14.19 -9.23 11.67
C ASP A 49 -14.13 -8.67 10.23
N HIS A 50 -12.96 -8.67 9.60
CA HIS A 50 -12.77 -8.31 8.19
C HIS A 50 -12.94 -9.52 7.25
N ASN A 51 -13.52 -9.27 6.07
CA ASN A 51 -13.53 -10.21 4.96
C ASN A 51 -12.17 -10.22 4.22
N ILE A 52 -11.76 -11.36 3.66
CA ILE A 52 -10.62 -11.40 2.75
C ILE A 52 -10.94 -10.67 1.45
N VAL A 53 -9.99 -9.91 0.94
CA VAL A 53 -10.04 -9.29 -0.40
C VAL A 53 -9.25 -10.17 -1.37
N ILE A 54 -9.89 -10.67 -2.43
CA ILE A 54 -9.29 -11.56 -3.42
C ILE A 54 -9.32 -10.87 -4.78
N THR A 55 -8.18 -10.86 -5.47
CA THR A 55 -8.05 -10.39 -6.85
C THR A 55 -7.51 -11.52 -7.72
N LEU A 56 -8.27 -11.90 -8.75
CA LEU A 56 -7.85 -12.86 -9.76
C LEU A 56 -7.09 -12.14 -10.86
N LEU A 57 -5.89 -12.61 -11.16
CA LEU A 57 -5.03 -12.10 -12.23
C LEU A 57 -4.97 -13.12 -13.38
N GLU A 58 -4.88 -12.62 -14.61
CA GLU A 58 -4.63 -13.46 -15.77
C GLU A 58 -3.26 -14.12 -15.68
N LYS A 59 -3.19 -15.43 -15.94
CA LYS A 59 -1.94 -16.22 -15.81
C LYS A 59 -0.81 -15.69 -16.70
N THR A 60 -1.17 -15.14 -17.86
CA THR A 60 -0.24 -14.56 -18.85
C THR A 60 0.53 -13.35 -18.30
N PHE A 61 0.04 -12.71 -17.24
CA PHE A 61 0.74 -11.66 -16.51
C PHE A 61 2.10 -12.11 -15.97
N PHE A 62 2.23 -13.39 -15.60
CA PHE A 62 3.47 -13.97 -15.07
C PHE A 62 4.25 -14.80 -16.10
N ASP A 63 3.78 -14.91 -17.35
CA ASP A 63 4.47 -15.72 -18.37
C ASP A 63 5.60 -14.90 -19.01
N SER A 64 6.84 -15.23 -18.65
CA SER A 64 8.06 -14.63 -19.21
C SER A 64 8.23 -14.86 -20.72
N ARG A 65 7.51 -15.84 -21.30
CA ARG A 65 7.52 -16.10 -22.75
C ARG A 65 6.62 -15.13 -23.50
N ASN A 66 5.75 -14.41 -22.80
CA ASN A 66 4.90 -13.39 -23.40
C ASN A 66 5.68 -12.08 -23.54
N LYS A 67 6.69 -12.08 -24.44
CA LYS A 67 7.68 -11.00 -24.60
C LYS A 67 7.06 -9.62 -24.73
N HIS A 68 5.92 -9.47 -25.40
CA HIS A 68 5.27 -8.17 -25.56
C HIS A 68 4.72 -7.59 -24.23
N LEU A 69 4.18 -8.43 -23.34
CA LEU A 69 3.77 -8.02 -22.00
C LEU A 69 5.00 -7.88 -21.09
N PHE A 70 5.94 -8.80 -21.17
CA PHE A 70 7.18 -8.74 -20.40
C PHE A 70 7.96 -7.46 -20.71
N GLU A 71 8.10 -7.04 -21.97
CA GLU A 71 8.74 -5.79 -22.37
C GLU A 71 7.92 -4.56 -21.92
N LYS A 72 6.58 -4.60 -22.08
CA LYS A 72 5.67 -3.55 -21.57
C LYS A 72 5.75 -3.38 -20.04
N PHE A 73 6.08 -4.45 -19.32
CA PHE A 73 6.20 -4.46 -17.86
C PHE A 73 7.64 -4.40 -17.36
N ALA A 74 8.66 -4.73 -18.16
CA ALA A 74 10.06 -4.76 -17.72
C ALA A 74 10.53 -3.37 -17.28
N ASP A 75 10.09 -2.32 -17.96
CA ASP A 75 10.40 -0.94 -17.62
C ASP A 75 9.52 -0.38 -16.48
N VAL A 76 8.52 -1.13 -16.01
CA VAL A 76 7.53 -0.69 -15.01
C VAL A 76 7.56 -1.55 -13.74
N LEU A 77 8.06 -2.78 -13.83
CA LEU A 77 8.25 -3.69 -12.72
C LEU A 77 9.42 -3.18 -11.86
N PRO A 78 9.20 -2.89 -10.57
CA PRO A 78 10.22 -2.30 -9.69
C PRO A 78 11.42 -3.23 -9.41
N PHE A 79 11.38 -4.48 -9.91
CA PHE A 79 12.47 -5.45 -9.82
C PHE A 79 13.47 -5.35 -10.99
N ASN A 80 13.07 -4.77 -12.13
CA ASN A 80 13.91 -4.69 -13.34
C ASN A 80 14.57 -3.32 -13.55
N LYS A 81 14.06 -2.27 -12.91
CA LYS A 81 14.85 -1.03 -12.78
C LYS A 81 15.98 -1.29 -11.80
N ARG A 82 17.21 -1.33 -12.31
CA ARG A 82 18.40 -1.09 -11.48
C ARG A 82 18.30 0.32 -10.90
N ASN A 83 17.56 0.46 -9.80
CA ASN A 83 17.58 1.69 -9.03
C ASN A 83 18.91 1.70 -8.28
N ASP A 84 19.87 2.46 -8.80
CA ASP A 84 21.07 2.90 -8.07
C ASP A 84 20.71 3.75 -6.83
N GLU A 85 19.42 4.05 -6.65
CA GLU A 85 18.88 4.72 -5.48
C GLU A 85 19.03 3.84 -4.23
N THR A 86 19.78 4.35 -3.27
CA THR A 86 19.83 3.81 -1.91
C THR A 86 18.46 3.95 -1.26
N LYS A 87 17.80 2.83 -0.98
CA LYS A 87 16.51 2.84 -0.27
C LYS A 87 16.74 2.79 1.23
N LYS A 88 16.09 3.70 1.96
CA LYS A 88 16.01 3.63 3.42
C LYS A 88 14.95 2.61 3.81
N ILE A 89 15.35 1.62 4.60
CA ILE A 89 14.43 0.65 5.19
C ILE A 89 14.34 0.90 6.69
N PHE A 90 13.10 1.06 7.17
CA PHE A 90 12.80 1.20 8.59
C PHE A 90 12.72 -0.18 9.26
N LYS A 91 13.45 -0.37 10.36
CA LYS A 91 13.56 -1.62 11.12
C LYS A 91 12.62 -1.61 12.31
N TYR A 92 11.34 -1.88 12.06
CA TYR A 92 10.31 -1.92 13.10
C TYR A 92 10.51 -3.06 14.10
N ASP A 93 11.16 -4.14 13.70
CA ASP A 93 11.56 -5.28 14.53
C ASP A 93 12.59 -4.89 15.61
N GLN A 94 13.35 -3.82 15.38
CA GLN A 94 14.34 -3.29 16.32
C GLN A 94 13.76 -2.26 17.29
N MET A 95 12.44 -2.02 17.24
CA MET A 95 11.78 -1.07 18.12
C MET A 95 11.57 -1.69 19.50
N THR A 96 12.11 -1.02 20.52
CA THR A 96 11.86 -1.32 21.93
C THR A 96 10.49 -0.77 22.38
N VAL A 97 9.98 -1.26 23.51
CA VAL A 97 8.76 -0.70 24.14
C VAL A 97 8.87 0.82 24.36
N LYS A 98 10.06 1.29 24.78
CA LYS A 98 10.33 2.71 24.98
C LYS A 98 10.25 3.49 23.66
N SER A 99 10.90 3.01 22.60
CA SER A 99 10.88 3.71 21.31
C SER A 99 9.49 3.68 20.66
N TRP A 100 8.68 2.65 20.90
CA TRP A 100 7.26 2.64 20.51
C TRP A 100 6.42 3.67 21.28
N SER A 101 6.63 3.78 22.58
CA SER A 101 6.01 4.83 23.40
C SER A 101 6.40 6.23 22.91
N ASP A 102 7.68 6.44 22.62
CA ASP A 102 8.18 7.71 22.08
C ASP A 102 7.59 8.03 20.71
N TYR A 103 7.49 7.04 19.81
CA TYR A 103 6.83 7.16 18.52
C TYR A 103 5.36 7.57 18.67
N THR A 104 4.65 6.96 19.61
CA THR A 104 3.23 7.23 19.87
C THR A 104 3.00 8.64 20.42
N ASN A 105 3.80 9.04 21.41
CA ASN A 105 3.67 10.36 22.02
C ASN A 105 4.07 11.48 21.05
N ARG A 106 5.17 11.31 20.32
CA ARG A 106 5.64 12.29 19.34
C ARG A 106 4.73 12.38 18.12
N SER A 107 4.20 11.26 17.62
CA SER A 107 3.24 11.29 16.53
C SER A 107 1.99 12.05 16.93
N ARG A 108 1.39 11.71 18.09
CA ARG A 108 0.22 12.43 18.62
C ARG A 108 0.46 13.93 18.74
N SER A 109 1.59 14.35 19.32
CA SER A 109 1.92 15.77 19.44
C SER A 109 2.15 16.44 18.08
N THR A 110 2.85 15.77 17.17
CA THR A 110 3.17 16.29 15.83
C THR A 110 1.90 16.50 15.02
N PHE A 111 1.04 15.48 14.95
CA PHE A 111 -0.21 15.55 14.21
C PHE A 111 -1.15 16.59 14.82
N LYS A 112 -1.30 16.64 16.15
CA LYS A 112 -2.11 17.66 16.83
C LYS A 112 -1.65 19.08 16.46
N ASN A 113 -0.34 19.34 16.53
CA ASN A 113 0.20 20.68 16.29
C ASN A 113 0.19 21.11 14.82
N ARG A 114 0.34 20.16 13.88
CA ARG A 114 0.34 20.45 12.44
C ARG A 114 -1.07 20.60 11.91
N PHE A 115 -1.97 19.68 12.26
CA PHE A 115 -3.35 19.71 11.76
C PHE A 115 -4.22 20.77 12.45
N SER A 116 -3.82 21.28 13.63
CA SER A 116 -4.50 22.45 14.21
C SER A 116 -4.37 23.72 13.36
N LYS A 117 -3.40 23.76 12.43
CA LYS A 117 -3.18 24.88 11.50
C LYS A 117 -3.87 24.66 10.15
N GLU A 118 -4.45 23.49 9.93
CA GLU A 118 -5.13 23.14 8.70
C GLU A 118 -6.65 23.45 8.79
N PRO A 119 -7.31 23.79 7.67
CA PRO A 119 -8.76 23.89 7.59
C PRO A 119 -9.40 22.59 8.06
N GLN A 120 -10.27 22.67 9.06
CA GLN A 120 -10.99 21.50 9.58
C GLN A 120 -12.04 20.98 8.58
N GLN A 121 -12.51 21.85 7.68
CA GLN A 121 -13.51 21.54 6.67
C GLN A 121 -12.83 21.25 5.33
N ILE A 122 -12.97 20.01 4.84
CA ILE A 122 -12.42 19.57 3.56
C ILE A 122 -13.49 19.68 2.48
N ASN A 123 -13.57 20.86 1.87
CA ASN A 123 -14.70 21.22 0.99
C ASN A 123 -14.35 21.07 -0.50
N ASN A 124 -13.08 20.77 -0.82
CA ASN A 124 -12.61 20.60 -2.18
C ASN A 124 -11.38 19.68 -2.26
N LYS A 125 -11.11 19.18 -3.47
CA LYS A 125 -10.00 18.27 -3.78
C LYS A 125 -8.62 18.86 -3.42
N ASN A 126 -8.43 20.17 -3.58
CA ASN A 126 -7.15 20.81 -3.28
C ASN A 126 -6.84 20.77 -1.78
N THR A 127 -7.85 21.01 -0.95
CA THR A 127 -7.73 20.96 0.52
C THR A 127 -7.46 19.53 0.99
N LEU A 128 -8.15 18.54 0.39
CA LEU A 128 -7.91 17.12 0.65
C LEU A 128 -6.47 16.71 0.32
N ASN A 129 -6.01 17.02 -0.90
CA ASN A 129 -4.64 16.70 -1.33
C ASN A 129 -3.60 17.37 -0.44
N ARG A 130 -3.84 18.62 -0.03
CA ARG A 130 -2.92 19.35 0.87
C ARG A 130 -2.80 18.65 2.23
N GLN A 131 -3.92 18.26 2.82
CA GLN A 131 -3.91 17.53 4.09
C GLN A 131 -3.26 16.16 3.96
N TRP A 132 -3.49 15.45 2.85
CA TRP A 132 -2.86 14.17 2.59
C TRP A 132 -1.34 14.31 2.47
N ASN A 133 -0.85 15.30 1.73
CA ASN A 133 0.57 15.59 1.61
C ASN A 133 1.19 15.96 2.97
N LEU A 134 0.47 16.72 3.80
CA LEU A 134 0.92 17.06 5.16
C LEU A 134 0.97 15.82 6.05
N PHE A 135 -0.02 14.93 5.95
CA PHE A 135 -0.05 13.67 6.68
C PHE A 135 1.16 12.80 6.30
N GLU A 136 1.35 12.56 5.01
CA GLU A 136 2.44 11.74 4.47
C GLU A 136 3.81 12.28 4.88
N LYS A 137 4.04 13.59 4.69
CA LYS A 137 5.29 14.23 5.09
C LYS A 137 5.55 14.09 6.59
N SER A 138 4.54 14.30 7.42
CA SER A 138 4.67 14.18 8.87
C SER A 138 4.97 12.74 9.29
N LEU A 139 4.36 11.77 8.64
CA LEU A 139 4.61 10.35 8.87
C LEU A 139 6.03 9.96 8.50
N ILE A 140 6.54 10.41 7.35
CA ILE A 140 7.91 10.15 6.89
C ILE A 140 8.90 10.74 7.88
N GLU A 141 8.76 12.01 8.25
CA GLU A 141 9.66 12.68 9.22
C GLU A 141 9.67 11.99 10.59
N LEU A 142 8.50 11.54 11.08
CA LEU A 142 8.40 10.78 12.34
C LEU A 142 9.13 9.44 12.26
N LYS A 143 8.93 8.70 11.17
CA LYS A 143 9.62 7.43 10.93
C LYS A 143 11.13 7.67 10.86
N GLU A 144 11.54 8.72 10.16
CA GLU A 144 12.95 9.05 9.99
C GLU A 144 13.65 9.44 11.31
N HIS A 145 12.93 10.04 12.23
CA HIS A 145 13.53 10.50 13.49
C HIS A 145 13.59 9.42 14.58
N ILE A 146 12.66 8.45 14.56
CA ILE A 146 12.44 7.54 15.70
C ILE A 146 12.76 6.10 15.37
N ILE A 147 12.48 5.66 14.15
CA ILE A 147 12.61 4.25 13.79
C ILE A 147 14.03 4.01 13.28
N PRO A 148 14.74 2.99 13.79
CA PRO A 148 16.05 2.62 13.28
C PRO A 148 16.01 2.38 11.77
N GLN A 149 17.05 2.82 11.07
CA GLN A 149 17.13 2.76 9.61
C GLN A 149 18.35 1.99 9.16
N LYS A 150 18.20 1.30 8.03
CA LYS A 150 19.32 0.78 7.25
C LYS A 150 19.19 1.28 5.82
N SER A 151 20.28 1.85 5.31
CA SER A 151 20.43 2.11 3.89
C SER A 151 20.77 0.80 3.19
N ILE A 152 19.95 0.39 2.22
CA ILE A 152 20.24 -0.77 1.38
C ILE A 152 20.46 -0.29 -0.04
N ASN A 153 21.63 -0.64 -0.58
CA ASN A 153 21.88 -0.54 -2.01
C ASN A 153 21.20 -1.74 -2.66
N SER A 154 20.34 -1.49 -3.64
CA SER A 154 19.60 -2.51 -4.40
C SER A 154 20.51 -3.60 -5.02
N ASN A 155 21.82 -3.35 -5.10
CA ASN A 155 22.83 -4.25 -5.65
C ASN A 155 23.42 -5.26 -4.64
N THR A 156 23.04 -5.21 -3.34
CA THR A 156 23.54 -6.17 -2.32
C THR A 156 22.57 -7.28 -1.95
N SER A 157 21.37 -7.33 -2.56
CA SER A 157 20.59 -8.57 -2.60
C SER A 157 21.05 -9.44 -3.77
N SER A 158 22.36 -9.70 -3.84
CA SER A 158 22.94 -10.65 -4.80
C SER A 158 22.76 -12.07 -4.26
N ASN A 159 22.22 -12.95 -5.12
CA ASN A 159 22.40 -14.39 -5.12
C ASN A 159 22.00 -15.15 -3.85
N LEU A 160 20.71 -15.48 -3.76
CA LEU A 160 20.38 -16.88 -3.52
C LEU A 160 20.01 -17.45 -4.89
N ASP A 161 21.02 -17.98 -5.59
CA ASP A 161 20.80 -19.00 -6.60
C ASP A 161 20.03 -20.13 -5.90
N LEU A 162 18.71 -20.13 -6.04
CA LEU A 162 17.92 -21.32 -5.78
C LEU A 162 18.36 -22.33 -6.84
N PRO A 163 18.95 -23.47 -6.46
CA PRO A 163 19.19 -24.53 -7.43
C PRO A 163 17.81 -24.92 -7.97
N LEU A 164 17.62 -24.73 -9.27
CA LEU A 164 16.60 -25.46 -10.03
C LEU A 164 17.04 -26.92 -10.01
N GLU A 165 16.67 -27.66 -8.97
CA GLU A 165 16.56 -29.09 -9.09
C GLU A 165 15.25 -29.44 -9.79
N LEU A 166 15.37 -30.44 -10.66
CA LEU A 166 14.55 -30.82 -11.82
C LEU A 166 13.09 -31.15 -11.53
#